data_AF-A0AAE0WGL9-F1
#
_entry.id   AF-A0AAE0WGL9-F1
#
_cell.length_a   1.000
_cell.length_b   1.000
_cell.length_c   1.000
_cell.angle_alpha   90.00
_cell.angle_beta   90.00
_cell.angle_gamma   90.00
#
_symmetry.space_group_name_H-M   'P 1'
#
loop_
_entity.id
_entity.type
_entity.pdbx_description
1 polymer ?
#
loop_
_entity_poly.entity_id
_entity_poly.type
_entity_poly.pdbx_seq_one_letter_code
_entity_poly.pdbx_strand_id
1 'polypeptide(L)'
;MTENVGLTTPRGSGTSGYVQRNLSHLRPRDNIQPYSKDTDSIRHRQRQPDQEILEHDRKREIEVKVFELRDRLEDEGVDEDEIDDKCEALRKDLTSKQRPGDGGGPNARKLKSHQVHELAKAKIEESEKLRRALGISKDYEEGSHWKRQEERKVQREREVANGSEGRDKGAERERDDGRKRGRDED
;
A
#
# COMPACT_ATOMS: atom_id res chain seq x y z
N MET A 1 19.10 46.09 7.84
CA MET A 1 18.82 46.56 9.21
C MET A 1 19.35 45.53 10.19
N THR A 2 19.92 45.94 11.33
CA THR A 2 20.32 45.04 12.41
C THR A 2 19.06 44.38 13.00
N GLU A 3 19.01 43.05 13.02
CA GLU A 3 17.89 42.25 13.51
C GLU A 3 17.76 42.36 15.05
N ASN A 4 17.34 43.51 15.59
CA ASN A 4 17.26 43.76 17.04
C ASN A 4 18.56 43.45 17.83
N VAL A 5 19.72 43.41 17.17
CA VAL A 5 21.03 43.20 17.80
C VAL A 5 21.84 44.50 17.77
N GLY A 6 22.26 44.98 18.94
CA GLY A 6 23.10 46.16 19.10
C GLY A 6 22.55 47.20 20.09
N LEU A 7 23.20 48.37 20.15
CA LEU A 7 22.75 49.50 20.95
C LEU A 7 21.77 50.37 20.14
N THR A 8 20.72 50.88 20.80
CA THR A 8 19.76 51.81 20.18
C THR A 8 20.42 53.13 19.77
N THR A 9 21.37 53.63 20.56
CA THR A 9 22.24 54.76 20.20
C THR A 9 23.65 54.52 20.73
N PRO A 10 24.72 54.91 19.99
CA PRO A 10 26.10 54.83 20.49
C PRO A 10 26.45 55.90 21.55
N ARG A 11 25.60 56.92 21.72
CA ARG A 11 25.83 58.03 22.65
C ARG A 11 25.72 57.55 24.11
N GLY A 12 26.77 57.80 24.89
CA GLY A 12 26.83 57.40 26.30
C GLY A 12 27.40 56.00 26.57
N SER A 13 27.61 55.17 25.54
CA SER A 13 28.24 53.84 25.70
C SER A 13 29.78 53.87 25.67
N GLY A 14 30.37 55.00 25.30
CA GLY A 14 31.83 55.16 25.22
C GLY A 14 32.50 54.37 24.08
N THR A 15 31.73 53.85 23.13
CA THR A 15 32.23 53.07 21.98
C THR A 15 31.68 53.61 20.65
N SER A 16 32.22 53.13 19.52
CA SER A 16 31.77 53.54 18.18
C SER A 16 30.38 53.01 17.79
N GLY A 17 29.80 52.11 18.58
CA GLY A 17 28.53 51.45 18.25
C GLY A 17 28.61 50.44 17.10
N TYR A 18 29.82 50.05 16.67
CA TYR A 18 30.01 49.05 15.62
C TYR A 18 29.72 47.64 16.16
N VAL A 19 28.78 46.93 15.53
CA VAL A 19 28.36 45.58 15.91
C VAL A 19 28.84 44.58 14.86
N GLN A 20 29.71 43.66 15.28
CA GLN A 20 30.19 42.57 14.42
C GLN A 20 29.37 41.30 14.65
N ARG A 21 29.04 40.59 13.57
CA ARG A 21 28.42 39.26 13.66
C ARG A 21 29.39 38.25 14.27
N ASN A 22 28.90 37.37 15.13
CA ASN A 22 29.70 36.27 15.67
C ASN A 22 29.95 35.22 14.57
N LEU A 23 31.22 35.01 14.20
CA LEU A 23 31.63 34.03 13.19
C LEU A 23 31.51 32.57 13.65
N SER A 24 31.58 32.34 14.96
CA SER A 24 31.49 31.02 15.57
C SER A 24 30.07 30.61 15.94
N HIS A 25 29.08 31.49 15.71
CA HIS A 25 27.68 31.16 15.99
C HIS A 25 27.15 30.18 14.93
N LEU A 26 27.00 28.92 15.33
CA LEU A 26 26.43 27.88 14.48
C LEU A 26 24.94 28.15 14.29
N ARG A 27 24.55 28.50 13.06
CA ARG A 27 23.14 28.55 12.68
C ARG A 27 22.53 27.15 12.79
N PRO A 28 21.36 26.99 13.42
CA PRO A 28 20.63 25.72 13.36
C PRO A 28 20.47 25.32 11.90
N ARG A 29 20.92 24.11 11.55
CA ARG A 29 20.72 23.59 10.20
C ARG A 29 19.23 23.40 9.97
N ASP A 30 18.75 23.75 8.79
CA ASP A 30 17.45 23.29 8.33
C ASP A 30 17.46 21.77 8.44
N ASN A 31 16.47 21.23 9.16
CA ASN A 31 16.33 19.81 9.45
C ASN A 31 15.90 19.10 8.15
N ILE A 32 16.83 19.01 7.19
CA ILE A 32 16.69 18.21 5.99
C ILE A 32 16.84 16.77 6.47
N GLN A 33 15.72 16.20 6.92
CA GLN A 33 15.69 14.78 7.23
C GLN A 33 16.01 14.02 5.93
N PRO A 34 16.98 13.08 5.96
CA PRO A 34 17.42 12.36 4.78
C PRO A 34 16.39 11.33 4.26
N TYR A 35 15.20 11.30 4.86
CA TYR A 35 14.13 10.36 4.51
C TYR A 35 12.87 11.14 4.15
N SER A 36 12.19 10.68 3.10
CA SER A 36 10.91 11.26 2.69
C SER A 36 9.89 11.09 3.81
N LYS A 37 9.10 12.15 4.05
CA LYS A 37 7.93 12.13 4.96
C LYS A 37 6.66 11.67 4.24
N ASP A 38 6.77 11.15 3.02
CA ASP A 38 5.64 10.61 2.29
C ASP A 38 5.16 9.34 3.00
N THR A 39 4.16 9.49 3.86
CA THR A 39 3.51 8.39 4.58
C THR A 39 2.96 7.32 3.64
N ASP A 40 2.66 7.69 2.39
CA ASP A 40 2.25 6.76 1.34
C ASP A 40 3.35 5.79 0.90
N SER A 41 4.63 6.20 0.99
CA SER A 41 5.77 5.30 0.70
C SER A 41 6.00 4.25 1.78
N ILE A 42 5.46 4.48 2.99
CA ILE A 42 5.57 3.57 4.14
C ILE A 42 4.49 2.48 4.09
N ARG A 43 3.46 2.63 3.24
CA ARG A 43 2.42 1.61 3.09
C ARG A 43 3.03 0.31 2.58
N HIS A 44 2.80 -0.79 3.31
CA HIS A 44 3.31 -2.09 2.96
C HIS A 44 2.67 -2.59 1.65
N ARG A 45 3.39 -2.46 0.53
CA ARG A 45 2.95 -2.97 -0.77
C ARG A 45 3.54 -4.35 -1.01
N GLN A 46 2.67 -5.32 -1.28
CA GLN A 46 3.12 -6.66 -1.67
C GLN A 46 3.92 -6.55 -2.98
N ARG A 47 5.14 -7.08 -2.98
CA ARG A 47 5.98 -7.13 -4.19
C ARG A 47 5.30 -8.03 -5.21
N GLN A 48 5.07 -7.50 -6.41
CA GLN A 48 4.47 -8.26 -7.48
C GLN A 48 5.53 -9.20 -8.09
N PRO A 49 5.15 -10.42 -8.48
CA PRO A 49 6.03 -11.28 -9.26
C PRO A 49 6.30 -10.65 -10.63
N ASP A 50 7.48 -10.91 -11.18
CA ASP A 50 7.85 -10.42 -12.50
C ASP A 50 7.40 -11.46 -13.53
N GLN A 51 6.62 -11.03 -14.50
CA GLN A 51 6.06 -11.91 -15.51
C GLN A 51 7.15 -12.44 -16.46
N GLU A 52 8.18 -11.65 -16.73
CA GLU A 52 9.29 -12.06 -17.61
C GLU A 52 10.08 -13.22 -16.98
N ILE A 53 10.34 -13.12 -15.67
CA ILE A 53 11.06 -14.17 -14.93
C ILE A 53 10.23 -15.45 -14.86
N LEU A 54 8.92 -15.34 -14.62
CA LEU A 54 8.03 -16.50 -14.63
C LEU A 54 7.97 -17.19 -16.00
N GLU A 55 7.98 -16.42 -17.09
CA GLU A 55 8.01 -16.97 -18.45
C GLU A 55 9.35 -17.60 -18.79
N HIS A 56 10.44 -17.00 -18.33
CA HIS A 56 11.77 -17.55 -18.48
C HIS A 56 11.90 -18.90 -17.77
N ASP A 57 11.46 -18.99 -16.51
CA ASP A 57 11.51 -20.24 -15.75
C ASP A 57 10.67 -21.35 -16.39
N ARG A 58 9.50 -21.01 -16.95
CA ARG A 58 8.69 -21.95 -17.74
C ARG A 58 9.41 -22.47 -18.97
N LYS A 59 9.98 -21.58 -19.79
CA LYS A 59 10.75 -21.98 -20.98
C LYS A 59 11.95 -22.84 -20.59
N ARG A 60 12.66 -22.46 -19.52
CA ARG A 60 13.78 -23.23 -19.00
C ARG A 60 13.37 -24.63 -18.58
N GLU A 61 12.20 -24.82 -17.95
CA GLU A 61 11.71 -26.15 -17.59
C GLU A 61 11.46 -27.04 -18.82
N ILE A 62 10.96 -26.47 -19.91
CA ILE A 62 10.79 -27.19 -21.19
C ILE A 62 12.16 -27.60 -21.72
N GLU A 63 13.09 -26.66 -21.83
CA GLU A 63 14.41 -26.93 -22.41
C GLU A 63 15.22 -27.93 -21.57
N VAL A 64 15.09 -27.92 -20.24
CA VAL A 64 15.70 -28.95 -19.38
C VAL A 64 15.18 -30.34 -19.73
N LYS A 65 13.87 -30.52 -19.93
CA LYS A 65 13.29 -31.82 -20.30
C LYS A 65 13.69 -32.26 -21.70
N VAL A 66 13.80 -31.32 -22.63
CA VAL A 66 14.30 -31.60 -23.99
C VAL A 66 15.77 -32.02 -23.94
N PHE A 67 16.58 -31.35 -23.12
CA PHE A 67 17.98 -31.71 -22.91
C PHE A 67 18.14 -33.09 -22.27
N GLU A 68 17.35 -33.41 -21.23
CA GLU A 68 17.34 -34.76 -20.62
C GLU A 68 16.94 -35.87 -21.61
N LEU A 69 16.04 -35.57 -22.57
CA LEU A 69 15.67 -36.53 -23.63
C LEU A 69 16.83 -36.72 -24.59
N ARG A 70 17.49 -35.62 -24.98
CA ARG A 70 18.64 -35.65 -25.87
C ARG A 70 19.77 -36.49 -25.29
N ASP A 71 20.18 -36.22 -24.05
CA ASP A 71 21.22 -36.98 -23.35
C ASP A 71 20.91 -38.49 -23.35
N ARG A 72 19.64 -38.86 -23.10
CA ARG A 72 19.21 -40.26 -23.12
C ARG A 72 19.32 -40.90 -24.51
N LEU A 73 18.93 -40.20 -25.56
CA LEU A 73 18.98 -40.74 -26.93
C LEU A 73 20.42 -40.82 -27.46
N GLU A 74 21.29 -39.89 -27.04
CA GLU A 74 22.72 -39.94 -27.33
C GLU A 74 23.37 -41.17 -26.66
N ASP A 75 23.04 -41.45 -25.39
CA ASP A 75 23.48 -42.66 -24.67
C ASP A 75 22.97 -43.96 -25.33
N GLU A 76 21.78 -43.94 -25.93
CA GLU A 76 21.19 -45.06 -26.67
C GLU A 76 21.79 -45.25 -28.07
N GLY A 77 22.59 -44.28 -28.56
CA GLY A 77 23.27 -44.35 -29.85
C GLY A 77 22.36 -44.13 -31.06
N VAL A 78 21.30 -43.33 -30.90
CA VAL A 78 20.37 -42.95 -31.98
C VAL A 78 21.02 -41.93 -32.92
N ASP A 79 20.63 -41.93 -34.21
CA ASP A 79 21.11 -40.95 -35.18
C ASP A 79 20.70 -39.50 -34.83
N GLU A 80 21.58 -38.54 -35.10
CA GLU A 80 21.39 -37.11 -34.74
C GLU A 80 20.10 -36.52 -35.32
N ASP A 81 19.75 -36.86 -36.57
CA ASP A 81 18.53 -36.37 -37.23
C ASP A 81 17.26 -36.86 -36.50
N GLU A 82 17.22 -38.11 -36.05
CA GLU A 82 16.10 -38.65 -35.29
C GLU A 82 16.00 -38.05 -33.88
N ILE A 83 17.14 -37.70 -33.28
CA ILE A 83 17.20 -37.04 -31.97
C ILE A 83 16.56 -35.67 -32.07
N ASP A 84 16.90 -34.89 -33.10
CA ASP A 84 16.37 -33.55 -33.31
C ASP A 84 14.86 -33.57 -33.56
N ASP A 85 14.36 -34.50 -34.38
CA ASP A 85 12.92 -34.69 -34.63
C ASP A 85 12.14 -35.02 -33.33
N LYS A 86 12.66 -35.94 -32.53
CA LYS A 86 12.07 -36.33 -31.23
C LYS A 86 12.10 -35.16 -30.24
N CYS A 87 13.19 -34.40 -30.20
CA CYS A 87 13.32 -33.21 -29.36
C CYS A 87 12.37 -32.09 -29.77
N GLU A 88 12.20 -31.83 -31.08
CA GLU A 88 11.27 -30.81 -31.58
C GLU A 88 9.81 -31.21 -31.30
N ALA A 89 9.47 -32.49 -31.49
CA ALA A 89 8.16 -33.02 -31.14
C ALA A 89 7.85 -32.82 -29.65
N LEU A 90 8.81 -33.14 -28.75
CA LEU A 90 8.66 -32.93 -27.31
C LEU A 90 8.53 -31.44 -26.97
N ARG A 91 9.32 -30.57 -27.58
CA ARG A 91 9.25 -29.11 -27.37
C ARG A 91 7.87 -28.57 -27.74
N LYS A 92 7.30 -28.99 -28.87
CA LYS A 92 5.94 -28.61 -29.32
C LYS A 92 4.87 -29.11 -28.35
N ASP A 93 4.95 -30.38 -27.94
CA ASP A 93 4.01 -30.98 -27.00
C ASP A 93 4.02 -30.26 -25.64
N LEU A 94 5.18 -30.07 -25.03
CA LEU A 94 5.31 -29.40 -23.73
C LEU A 94 4.88 -27.93 -23.79
N THR A 95 5.23 -27.21 -24.85
CA THR A 95 4.78 -25.83 -25.04
C THR A 95 3.25 -25.75 -25.18
N SER A 96 2.63 -26.73 -25.84
CA SER A 96 1.17 -26.78 -25.97
C SER A 96 0.46 -27.07 -24.64
N LYS A 97 1.03 -27.96 -23.81
CA LYS A 97 0.51 -28.33 -22.49
C LYS A 97 0.69 -27.25 -21.43
N GLN A 98 1.78 -26.46 -21.50
CA GLN A 98 2.06 -25.38 -20.55
C GLN A 98 1.38 -24.05 -20.88
N ARG A 99 0.40 -24.02 -21.78
CA ARG A 99 -0.36 -22.79 -22.08
C ARG A 99 -0.92 -22.16 -20.78
N PRO A 100 -0.81 -20.82 -20.64
CA PRO A 100 -1.20 -20.14 -19.41
C PRO A 100 -2.70 -20.31 -19.16
N GLY A 101 -3.07 -21.17 -18.22
CA GLY A 101 -4.46 -21.44 -17.82
C GLY A 101 -4.77 -22.90 -17.52
N ASP A 102 -3.99 -23.85 -18.05
CA ASP A 102 -4.31 -25.28 -17.95
C ASP A 102 -3.54 -26.01 -16.82
N GLY A 103 -2.38 -25.47 -16.44
CA GLY A 103 -1.58 -26.02 -15.33
C GLY A 103 -1.99 -25.44 -13.99
N GLY A 104 -2.57 -26.27 -13.11
CA GLY A 104 -2.67 -25.96 -11.69
C GLY A 104 -1.32 -25.46 -11.18
N GLY A 105 -1.30 -24.24 -10.63
CA GLY A 105 -0.07 -23.54 -10.25
C GLY A 105 0.84 -24.41 -9.38
N PRO A 106 2.17 -24.18 -9.44
CA PRO A 106 3.12 -24.99 -8.69
C PRO A 106 2.73 -25.02 -7.22
N ASN A 107 2.68 -26.22 -6.66
CA ASN A 107 2.30 -26.42 -5.27
C ASN A 107 3.30 -25.67 -4.37
N ALA A 108 2.84 -24.65 -3.63
CA ALA A 108 3.72 -23.69 -2.95
C ALA A 108 4.74 -24.38 -2.01
N ARG A 109 4.41 -25.57 -1.51
CA ARG A 109 5.27 -26.41 -0.65
C ARG A 109 6.42 -27.11 -1.36
N LYS A 110 6.37 -27.25 -2.69
CA LYS A 110 7.43 -27.86 -3.51
C LYS A 110 8.40 -26.83 -4.09
N LEU A 111 8.09 -25.54 -4.00
CA LEU A 111 8.95 -24.48 -4.49
C LEU A 111 10.19 -24.35 -3.61
N LYS A 112 11.34 -24.16 -4.26
CA LYS A 112 12.63 -23.97 -3.57
C LYS A 112 12.74 -22.52 -3.10
N SER A 113 13.57 -22.27 -2.09
CA SER A 113 13.76 -20.94 -1.50
C SER A 113 14.24 -19.86 -2.50
N HIS A 114 14.93 -20.25 -3.56
CA HIS A 114 15.41 -19.33 -4.61
C HIS A 114 14.34 -18.95 -5.65
N GLN A 115 13.20 -19.64 -5.71
CA GLN A 115 12.11 -19.35 -6.66
C GLN A 115 11.21 -18.24 -6.13
N VAL A 116 11.79 -17.06 -5.91
CA VAL A 116 11.14 -15.94 -5.20
C VAL A 116 9.88 -15.46 -5.93
N HIS A 117 9.89 -15.42 -7.26
CA HIS A 117 8.75 -14.93 -8.05
C HIS A 117 7.59 -15.94 -8.08
N GLU A 118 7.90 -17.24 -8.19
CA GLU A 118 6.88 -18.29 -8.10
C GLU A 118 6.27 -18.35 -6.70
N LEU A 119 7.09 -18.22 -5.64
CA LEU A 119 6.63 -18.13 -4.27
C LEU A 119 5.76 -16.89 -4.04
N ALA A 120 6.15 -15.73 -4.59
CA ALA A 120 5.36 -14.51 -4.49
C ALA A 120 4.00 -14.67 -5.18
N LYS A 121 3.97 -15.25 -6.39
CA LYS A 121 2.74 -15.55 -7.12
C LYS A 121 1.83 -16.50 -6.33
N ALA A 122 2.37 -17.62 -5.85
CA ALA A 122 1.62 -18.59 -5.05
C ALA A 122 1.07 -17.96 -3.76
N LYS A 123 1.85 -17.12 -3.08
CA LYS A 123 1.42 -16.42 -1.86
C LYS A 123 0.32 -15.40 -2.14
N ILE A 124 0.34 -14.71 -3.28
CA ILE A 124 -0.74 -13.80 -3.69
C ILE A 124 -2.02 -14.62 -3.92
N GLU A 125 -1.94 -15.73 -4.65
CA GLU A 125 -3.09 -16.61 -4.90
C GLU A 125 -3.67 -17.20 -3.60
N GLU A 126 -2.82 -17.65 -2.68
CA GLU A 126 -3.22 -18.12 -1.35
C GLU A 126 -3.89 -17.01 -0.53
N SER A 127 -3.29 -15.81 -0.54
CA SER A 127 -3.84 -14.65 0.16
C SER A 127 -5.19 -14.23 -0.41
N GLU A 128 -5.37 -14.29 -1.74
CA GLU A 128 -6.66 -14.05 -2.38
C GLU A 128 -7.70 -15.10 -2.01
N LYS A 129 -7.30 -16.37 -1.96
CA LYS A 129 -8.18 -17.47 -1.55
C LYS A 129 -8.62 -17.28 -0.09
N LEU A 130 -7.69 -16.92 0.80
CA LEU A 130 -7.98 -16.61 2.19
C LEU A 130 -8.89 -15.37 2.32
N ARG A 131 -8.62 -14.30 1.56
CA ARG A 131 -9.48 -13.10 1.50
C ARG A 131 -10.92 -13.46 1.15
N ARG A 132 -11.11 -14.29 0.10
CA ARG A 132 -12.43 -14.77 -0.33
C ARG A 132 -13.09 -15.62 0.75
N ALA A 133 -12.34 -16.54 1.38
CA ALA A 133 -12.85 -17.40 2.45
C ALA A 133 -13.31 -16.61 3.69
N LEU A 134 -12.60 -15.53 4.03
CA LEU A 134 -12.98 -14.62 5.12
C LEU A 134 -14.09 -13.62 4.74
N GLY A 135 -14.59 -13.66 3.50
CA GLY A 135 -15.63 -12.74 3.03
C GLY A 135 -15.18 -11.28 2.93
N ILE A 136 -13.87 -11.02 2.89
CA ILE A 136 -13.32 -9.66 2.76
C ILE A 136 -13.48 -9.22 1.30
N SER A 137 -14.03 -8.02 1.05
CA SER A 137 -14.19 -7.48 -0.31
C SER A 137 -12.84 -7.19 -0.97
N LYS A 138 -12.81 -7.10 -2.31
CA LYS A 138 -11.58 -6.76 -3.04
C LYS A 138 -11.15 -5.31 -2.78
N ASP A 139 -12.14 -4.44 -2.58
CA ASP A 139 -11.98 -3.01 -2.33
C ASP A 139 -11.90 -2.70 -0.83
N TYR A 140 -11.52 -3.68 -0.01
CA TYR A 140 -11.36 -3.47 1.43
C TYR A 140 -10.14 -2.60 1.71
N GLU A 141 -10.39 -1.38 2.18
CA GLU A 141 -9.35 -0.48 2.65
C GLU A 141 -9.08 -0.70 4.14
N GLU A 142 -7.80 -0.83 4.49
CA GLU A 142 -7.38 -0.93 5.88
C GLU A 142 -7.87 0.29 6.68
N GLY A 143 -8.51 0.03 7.82
CA GLY A 143 -9.10 1.06 8.68
C GLY A 143 -10.42 1.67 8.22
N SER A 144 -10.97 1.24 7.07
CA SER A 144 -12.33 1.61 6.65
C SER A 144 -13.38 1.25 7.71
N HIS A 145 -13.19 0.14 8.42
CA HIS A 145 -14.06 -0.25 9.54
C HIS A 145 -14.01 0.78 10.68
N TRP A 146 -12.84 1.25 11.10
CA TRP A 146 -12.72 2.25 12.16
C TRP A 146 -13.28 3.62 11.74
N LYS A 147 -13.01 4.06 10.50
CA LYS A 147 -13.60 5.30 9.95
C LYS A 147 -15.13 5.25 9.96
N ARG A 148 -15.72 4.14 9.53
CA ARG A 148 -17.18 3.94 9.56
C ARG A 148 -17.74 3.95 10.99
N GLN A 149 -16.99 3.44 11.97
CA GLN A 149 -17.39 3.50 13.38
C GLN A 149 -17.33 4.92 13.93
N GLU A 150 -16.28 5.68 13.62
CA GLU A 150 -16.19 7.10 14.00
C GLU A 150 -17.29 7.92 13.35
N GLU A 151 -17.54 7.77 12.06
CA GLU A 151 -18.63 8.44 11.35
C GLU A 151 -20.00 8.11 11.97
N ARG A 152 -20.26 6.83 12.30
CA ARG A 152 -21.48 6.42 12.98
C ARG A 152 -21.62 7.06 14.37
N LYS A 153 -20.51 7.16 15.11
CA LYS A 153 -20.50 7.80 16.43
C LYS A 153 -20.80 9.30 16.30
N VAL A 154 -20.14 10.00 15.39
CA VAL A 154 -20.36 11.42 15.11
C VAL A 154 -21.80 11.68 14.64
N GLN A 155 -22.33 10.83 13.77
CA GLN A 155 -23.73 10.92 13.31
C GLN A 155 -24.70 10.78 14.48
N ARG A 156 -24.47 9.82 15.38
CA ARG A 156 -25.30 9.60 16.56
C ARG A 156 -25.24 10.78 17.54
N GLU A 157 -24.05 11.34 17.75
CA GLU A 157 -23.88 12.55 18.58
C GLU A 157 -24.62 13.75 17.97
N ARG A 158 -24.57 13.92 16.65
CA ARG A 158 -25.35 14.95 15.93
C ARG A 158 -26.86 14.74 16.05
N GLU A 159 -27.34 13.52 15.93
CA GLU A 159 -28.77 13.20 16.07
C GLU A 159 -29.27 13.48 17.50
N VAL A 160 -28.47 13.13 18.51
CA VAL A 160 -28.78 13.45 19.91
C VAL A 160 -28.82 14.97 20.13
N ALA A 161 -27.83 15.71 19.61
CA ALA A 161 -27.80 17.17 19.71
C ALA A 161 -29.00 17.85 19.03
N ASN A 162 -29.34 17.44 17.80
CA ASN A 162 -30.51 17.95 17.07
C ASN A 162 -31.82 17.58 17.78
N GLY A 163 -31.91 16.38 18.37
CA GLY A 163 -33.05 15.95 19.15
C GLY A 163 -33.25 16.77 20.44
N SER A 164 -32.16 17.12 21.14
CA SER A 164 -32.23 18.03 22.30
C SER A 164 -32.64 19.44 21.90
N GLU A 165 -32.07 20.01 20.84
CA GLU A 165 -32.44 21.35 20.36
C GLU A 165 -33.90 21.42 19.87
N GLY A 166 -34.39 20.37 19.22
CA GLY A 166 -35.79 20.27 18.80
C GLY A 166 -36.74 20.20 19.99
N ARG A 167 -36.36 19.50 21.07
CA ARG A 167 -37.13 19.44 22.31
C ARG A 167 -37.17 20.78 23.05
N ASP A 168 -36.04 21.47 23.16
CA ASP A 168 -35.98 22.78 23.81
C ASP A 168 -36.79 23.82 23.03
N LYS A 169 -36.66 23.88 21.70
CA LYS A 169 -37.47 24.77 20.86
C LYS A 169 -38.97 24.43 20.89
N GLY A 170 -39.32 23.15 21.00
CA GLY A 170 -40.70 22.71 21.18
C GLY A 170 -41.28 23.18 22.51
N ALA A 171 -40.53 22.99 23.60
CA ALA A 171 -40.92 23.44 24.93
C ALA A 171 -41.00 24.96 25.06
N GLU A 172 -40.17 25.71 24.33
CA GLU A 172 -40.22 27.17 24.28
C GLU A 172 -41.47 27.68 23.54
N ARG A 173 -41.82 27.06 22.40
CA ARG A 173 -43.06 27.37 21.66
C ARG A 173 -44.31 27.07 22.49
N GLU A 174 -44.33 25.95 23.21
CA GLU A 174 -45.45 25.58 24.08
C GLU A 174 -45.66 26.59 25.22
N ARG A 175 -44.56 27.12 25.78
CA ARG A 175 -44.60 28.19 26.79
C ARG A 175 -45.08 29.52 26.21
N ASP A 176 -44.68 29.86 24.98
CA ASP A 176 -45.11 31.09 24.32
C ASP A 176 -46.60 31.05 23.94
N ASP A 177 -47.08 29.91 23.44
CA ASP A 177 -48.51 29.69 23.14
C ASP A 177 -49.37 29.71 24.42
N GLY A 178 -48.88 29.13 25.53
CA GLY A 178 -49.56 29.21 26.82
C GLY A 178 -49.69 30.64 27.35
N ARG A 179 -48.65 31.47 27.15
CA ARG A 179 -48.68 32.90 27.53
C ARG A 179 -49.64 33.73 26.69
N LYS A 180 -49.79 33.43 25.40
CA LYS A 180 -50.77 34.10 24.53
C LYS A 180 -52.20 33.75 24.92
N ARG A 181 -52.50 32.47 25.17
CA ARG A 181 -53.85 32.03 25.55
C ARG A 181 -54.32 32.62 26.89
N GLY A 182 -53.42 32.74 27.87
CA GLY A 182 -53.75 33.39 29.15
C GLY A 182 -53.92 34.91 29.09
N ARG A 183 -53.67 35.55 27.93
CA ARG A 183 -53.83 37.00 27.75
C ARG A 183 -55.14 37.39 27.06
N ASP A 184 -55.81 36.43 26.43
CA ASP A 184 -57.08 36.63 25.73
C ASP A 184 -58.31 36.28 26.60
N GLU A 185 -58.10 35.87 27.86
CA GLU A 185 -59.16 35.52 28.84
C GLU A 185 -59.45 36.61 29.90
N ASP A 186 -58.80 37.79 29.83
CA ASP A 186 -59.05 38.96 30.69
C ASP A 186 -59.78 40.09 29.94
#